data_AF-A0A099I4T9-F1
#
_entry.id   AF-A0A099I4T9-F1
#
_cell.length_a   1.000
_cell.length_b   1.000
_cell.length_c   1.000
_cell.angle_alpha   90.00
_cell.angle_beta   90.00
_cell.angle_gamma   90.00
#
_symmetry.space_group_name_H-M   'P 1'
#
loop_
_entity.id
_entity.type
_entity.pdbx_description
1 polymer ?
#
loop_
_entity_poly.entity_id
_entity_poly.type
_entity_poly.pdbx_seq_one_letter_code
_entity_poly.pdbx_strand_id
1 'polypeptide(L)'
;MKEKGDGMKKNKKGFTLVEIIVVLVIIGILIALAVPAVMSYVRKAADTKLISEARSVMVASKEKGIELVKKQQLDLLATDENMKDIMKRSEVEGTLMEIYKNKANNGAGDFIVLIGETYIRYDDQQQKYEILTSYDNLFVKANEIHLALIKGEPLSIIQAFIDQKDKAFINSEGANAGNSLRKALNDAGIASGYDYSFRIYASKSDNNYTITLSERKVTLEDIKKGNKVKVIQYDYSGNNGFSGTPRVKTANASVKLGEDSGGTQDDYAALKLDDIKDWEVISQ
;
A
#
# COMPACT_ATOMS: atom_id res chain seq x y z
N MET A 1 -73.29 -35.10 50.94
CA MET A 1 -71.87 -34.74 50.79
C MET A 1 -71.06 -35.99 50.51
N LYS A 2 -70.43 -36.09 49.33
CA LYS A 2 -69.31 -36.98 49.03
C LYS A 2 -68.38 -36.22 48.09
N GLU A 3 -67.24 -35.76 48.60
CA GLU A 3 -66.16 -35.23 47.78
C GLU A 3 -65.56 -36.38 46.95
N LYS A 4 -65.54 -36.22 45.62
CA LYS A 4 -64.73 -37.04 44.71
C LYS A 4 -63.52 -36.21 44.31
N GLY A 5 -62.34 -36.58 44.81
CA GLY A 5 -61.07 -36.09 44.30
C GLY A 5 -60.81 -36.65 42.90
N ASP A 6 -60.73 -35.76 41.91
CA ASP A 6 -60.36 -36.10 40.54
C ASP A 6 -58.83 -36.14 40.42
N GLY A 7 -58.29 -37.34 40.26
CA GLY A 7 -56.86 -37.59 40.06
C GLY A 7 -56.51 -37.51 38.57
N MET A 8 -56.13 -36.33 38.08
CA MET A 8 -55.53 -36.16 36.75
C MET A 8 -54.15 -36.85 36.67
N LYS A 9 -54.12 -38.12 36.25
CA LYS A 9 -52.87 -38.79 35.83
C LYS A 9 -52.40 -38.22 34.49
N LYS A 10 -51.50 -37.24 34.52
CA LYS A 10 -50.81 -36.74 33.32
C LYS A 10 -49.77 -37.77 32.84
N ASN A 11 -50.07 -38.47 31.75
CA ASN A 11 -49.11 -39.30 31.02
C ASN A 11 -48.02 -38.42 30.37
N LYS A 12 -46.95 -38.12 31.12
CA LYS A 12 -45.73 -37.53 30.55
C LYS A 12 -44.85 -38.66 30.01
N LYS A 13 -45.03 -39.02 28.73
CA LYS A 13 -44.01 -39.79 28.01
C LYS A 13 -42.81 -38.87 27.82
N GLY A 14 -41.75 -39.10 28.59
CA GLY A 14 -40.47 -38.41 28.42
C GLY A 14 -39.74 -38.97 27.20
N PHE A 15 -39.03 -38.11 26.47
CA PHE A 15 -38.10 -38.53 25.42
C PHE A 15 -37.02 -39.44 26.01
N THR A 16 -36.65 -40.48 25.27
CA THR A 16 -35.54 -41.35 25.67
C THR A 16 -34.21 -40.70 25.31
N LEU A 17 -33.16 -41.00 26.09
CA LEU A 17 -31.81 -40.51 25.81
C LEU A 17 -31.32 -40.94 24.41
N VAL A 18 -31.71 -42.16 24.01
CA VAL A 18 -31.36 -42.72 22.69
C VAL A 18 -31.96 -41.90 21.56
N GLU A 19 -33.23 -41.50 21.65
CA GLU A 19 -33.88 -40.66 20.63
C GLU A 19 -33.17 -39.32 20.45
N ILE A 20 -32.71 -38.70 21.55
CA ILE A 20 -31.96 -37.44 21.47
C ILE A 20 -30.58 -37.64 20.81
N ILE A 21 -29.87 -38.73 21.14
CA ILE A 21 -28.55 -39.00 20.54
C ILE A 21 -28.65 -39.20 19.03
N VAL A 22 -29.65 -39.96 18.55
CA VAL A 22 -29.85 -40.19 17.11
C VAL A 22 -30.12 -38.86 16.39
N VAL A 23 -30.96 -38.00 16.96
CA VAL A 23 -31.26 -36.68 16.38
C VAL A 23 -30.00 -35.80 16.33
N LEU A 24 -29.20 -35.78 17.39
CA LEU A 24 -27.95 -35.02 17.42
C LEU A 24 -26.93 -35.52 16.39
N VAL A 25 -26.85 -36.84 16.18
CA VAL A 25 -25.98 -37.42 15.14
C VAL A 25 -26.42 -36.99 13.75
N ILE A 26 -27.72 -37.04 13.45
CA ILE A 26 -28.26 -36.62 12.14
C ILE A 26 -28.01 -35.12 11.92
N ILE A 27 -28.30 -34.27 12.91
CA ILE A 27 -28.03 -32.83 12.85
C ILE A 27 -26.53 -32.56 12.64
N GLY A 28 -25.66 -33.30 13.33
CA GLY A 28 -24.20 -33.18 13.19
C GLY A 28 -23.73 -33.47 11.76
N ILE A 29 -24.23 -34.53 11.14
CA ILE A 29 -23.90 -34.88 9.74
C ILE A 29 -24.39 -33.78 8.78
N LEU A 30 -25.61 -33.27 8.98
CA LEU A 30 -26.17 -32.21 8.13
C LEU A 30 -25.37 -30.90 8.24
N ILE A 31 -25.01 -30.48 9.45
CA ILE A 31 -24.19 -29.28 9.68
C ILE A 31 -22.81 -29.43 9.02
N ALA A 32 -22.19 -30.61 9.12
CA ALA A 32 -20.87 -30.86 8.54
C ALA A 32 -20.83 -30.66 7.01
N LEU A 33 -21.91 -30.99 6.30
CA LEU A 33 -22.03 -30.77 4.86
C LEU A 33 -22.54 -29.36 4.51
N ALA A 34 -23.48 -28.83 5.29
CA ALA A 34 -24.14 -27.56 5.01
C ALA A 34 -23.23 -26.34 5.25
N VAL A 35 -22.44 -26.34 6.32
CA VAL A 35 -21.60 -25.18 6.68
C VAL A 35 -20.56 -24.84 5.60
N PRO A 36 -19.74 -25.77 5.07
CA PRO A 36 -18.79 -25.46 4.01
C PRO A 36 -19.46 -24.94 2.73
N ALA A 37 -20.62 -25.52 2.37
CA ALA A 37 -21.38 -25.12 1.19
C ALA A 37 -21.90 -23.68 1.34
N VAL A 38 -22.58 -23.36 2.45
CA VAL A 38 -23.08 -22.02 2.73
C VAL A 38 -21.93 -21.01 2.79
N MET A 39 -20.81 -21.34 3.44
CA MET A 39 -19.62 -20.48 3.47
C MET A 39 -19.05 -20.19 2.07
N SER A 40 -19.08 -21.17 1.15
CA SER A 40 -18.68 -20.93 -0.23
C SER A 40 -19.64 -19.99 -0.97
N TYR A 41 -20.94 -20.10 -0.75
CA TYR A 41 -21.93 -19.19 -1.35
C TYR A 41 -21.80 -17.77 -0.81
N VAL A 42 -21.59 -17.61 0.50
CA VAL A 42 -21.37 -16.32 1.13
C VAL A 42 -20.11 -15.65 0.57
N ARG A 43 -19.00 -16.39 0.42
CA ARG A 43 -17.77 -15.87 -0.22
C ARG A 43 -17.99 -15.42 -1.66
N LYS A 44 -18.64 -16.24 -2.49
CA LYS A 44 -18.97 -15.86 -3.88
C LYS A 44 -19.85 -14.62 -3.95
N ALA A 45 -20.81 -14.48 -3.05
CA ALA A 45 -21.67 -13.31 -2.97
C ALA A 45 -20.87 -12.07 -2.54
N ALA A 46 -19.95 -12.20 -1.58
CA ALA A 46 -19.04 -11.13 -1.18
C ALA A 46 -18.12 -10.70 -2.35
N ASP A 47 -17.51 -11.65 -3.06
CA ASP A 47 -16.68 -11.38 -4.24
C ASP A 47 -17.48 -10.66 -5.34
N THR A 48 -18.73 -11.10 -5.56
CA THR A 48 -19.63 -10.48 -6.54
C THR A 48 -19.97 -9.04 -6.15
N LYS A 49 -20.21 -8.78 -4.86
CA LYS A 49 -20.44 -7.44 -4.33
C LYS A 49 -19.22 -6.55 -4.56
N LEU A 50 -18.04 -7.02 -4.17
CA LEU A 50 -16.77 -6.31 -4.35
C LEU A 50 -16.51 -5.96 -5.83
N ILE A 51 -16.72 -6.91 -6.74
CA ILE A 51 -16.60 -6.67 -8.18
C ILE A 51 -17.64 -5.66 -8.67
N SER A 52 -18.86 -5.69 -8.13
CA SER A 52 -19.90 -4.70 -8.46
C SER A 52 -19.50 -3.29 -8.03
N GLU A 53 -18.93 -3.13 -6.84
CA GLU A 53 -18.42 -1.85 -6.36
C GLU A 53 -17.22 -1.38 -7.21
N ALA A 54 -16.28 -2.27 -7.53
CA ALA A 54 -15.19 -1.96 -8.45
C ALA A 54 -15.67 -1.53 -9.84
N ARG A 55 -16.81 -2.06 -10.33
CA ARG A 55 -17.42 -1.58 -11.58
C ARG A 55 -17.91 -0.14 -11.48
N SER A 56 -18.49 0.27 -10.36
CA SER A 56 -18.85 1.68 -10.14
C SER A 56 -17.62 2.58 -10.21
N VAL A 57 -16.49 2.14 -9.62
CA VAL A 57 -15.19 2.83 -9.70
C VAL A 57 -14.70 2.91 -11.13
N MET A 58 -14.83 1.85 -11.92
CA MET A 58 -14.48 1.83 -13.35
C MET A 58 -15.26 2.89 -14.14
N VAL A 59 -16.58 2.95 -13.95
CA VAL A 59 -17.45 3.92 -14.65
C VAL A 59 -17.02 5.36 -14.31
N ALA A 60 -16.85 5.67 -13.02
CA ALA A 60 -16.40 6.98 -12.58
C ALA A 60 -15.00 7.33 -13.10
N SER A 61 -14.08 6.35 -13.14
CA SER A 61 -12.74 6.51 -13.69
C SER A 61 -12.79 6.86 -15.18
N LYS A 62 -13.62 6.16 -15.97
CA LYS A 62 -13.81 6.43 -17.40
C LYS A 62 -14.37 7.83 -17.64
N GLU A 63 -15.38 8.23 -16.87
CA GLU A 63 -15.96 9.57 -16.94
C GLU A 63 -14.92 10.65 -16.68
N LYS A 64 -14.16 10.50 -15.58
CA LYS A 64 -13.10 11.45 -15.20
C LYS A 64 -11.99 11.52 -16.25
N GLY A 65 -11.58 10.38 -16.79
CA GLY A 65 -10.60 10.32 -17.88
C GLY A 65 -11.04 11.12 -19.10
N ILE A 66 -12.31 10.99 -19.52
CA ILE A 66 -12.88 11.75 -20.63
C ILE A 66 -12.92 13.26 -20.31
N GLU A 67 -13.29 13.62 -19.07
CA GLU A 67 -13.27 15.01 -18.61
C GLU A 67 -11.88 15.65 -18.73
N LEU A 68 -10.85 14.95 -18.24
CA LEU A 68 -9.47 15.43 -18.29
C LEU A 68 -8.93 15.50 -19.73
N VAL A 69 -9.31 14.57 -20.61
CA VAL A 69 -8.96 14.65 -22.04
C VAL A 69 -9.50 15.90 -22.69
N LYS A 70 -10.78 16.25 -22.43
CA LYS A 70 -11.38 17.49 -22.97
C LYS A 70 -10.64 18.75 -22.51
N LYS A 71 -10.06 18.71 -21.31
CA LYS A 71 -9.27 19.80 -20.73
C LYS A 71 -7.78 19.75 -21.09
N GLN A 72 -7.32 18.75 -21.86
CA GLN A 72 -5.90 18.49 -22.13
C GLN A 72 -5.07 18.28 -20.85
N GLN A 73 -5.67 17.64 -19.84
CA GLN A 73 -5.12 17.46 -18.50
C GLN A 73 -5.06 15.97 -18.08
N LEU A 74 -5.04 15.04 -19.04
CA LEU A 74 -5.03 13.60 -18.74
C LEU A 74 -3.82 13.17 -17.91
N ASP A 75 -2.71 13.90 -17.97
CA ASP A 75 -1.53 13.68 -17.12
C ASP A 75 -1.82 13.82 -15.61
N LEU A 76 -2.90 14.54 -15.25
CA LEU A 76 -3.32 14.73 -13.86
C LEU A 76 -4.23 13.59 -13.36
N LEU A 77 -4.51 12.56 -14.16
CA LEU A 77 -5.47 11.51 -13.80
C LEU A 77 -5.15 10.82 -12.46
N ALA A 78 -3.86 10.56 -12.22
CA ALA A 78 -3.37 9.85 -11.04
C ALA A 78 -3.02 10.78 -9.85
N THR A 79 -3.52 12.01 -9.82
CA THR A 79 -3.37 12.88 -8.65
C THR A 79 -4.36 12.51 -7.55
N ASP A 80 -3.98 12.76 -6.29
CA ASP A 80 -4.83 12.52 -5.12
C ASP A 80 -6.21 13.20 -5.24
N GLU A 81 -6.24 14.42 -5.79
CA GLU A 81 -7.48 15.17 -5.99
C GLU A 81 -8.43 14.42 -6.94
N ASN A 82 -7.93 14.00 -8.10
CA ASN A 82 -8.76 13.33 -9.11
C ASN A 82 -9.15 11.91 -8.68
N MET A 83 -8.26 11.19 -7.99
CA MET A 83 -8.57 9.87 -7.44
C MET A 83 -9.64 9.94 -6.35
N LYS A 84 -9.60 10.95 -5.47
CA LYS A 84 -10.66 11.21 -4.48
C LYS A 84 -11.99 11.60 -5.13
N ASP A 85 -11.96 12.43 -6.17
CA ASP A 85 -13.16 12.78 -6.96
C ASP A 85 -13.78 11.54 -7.62
N ILE A 86 -12.97 10.64 -8.20
CA ILE A 86 -13.44 9.36 -8.76
C ILE A 86 -14.13 8.51 -7.69
N MET A 87 -13.50 8.33 -6.52
CA MET A 87 -14.09 7.54 -5.43
C MET A 87 -15.38 8.16 -4.88
N LYS A 88 -15.44 9.49 -4.82
CA LYS A 88 -16.66 10.19 -4.43
C LYS A 88 -17.79 9.97 -5.44
N ARG A 89 -17.50 10.04 -6.74
CA ARG A 89 -18.49 9.82 -7.82
C ARG A 89 -18.93 8.38 -7.94
N SER A 90 -18.08 7.42 -7.58
CA SER A 90 -18.43 5.99 -7.61
C SER A 90 -19.37 5.58 -6.47
N GLU A 91 -19.50 6.41 -5.43
CA GLU A 91 -20.25 6.12 -4.20
C GLU A 91 -19.78 4.83 -3.50
N VAL A 92 -18.50 4.47 -3.69
CA VAL A 92 -17.89 3.30 -3.07
C VAL A 92 -17.05 3.73 -1.88
N GLU A 93 -17.30 3.10 -0.73
CA GLU A 93 -16.44 3.24 0.44
C GLU A 93 -15.14 2.44 0.22
N GLY A 94 -14.05 3.15 -0.05
CA GLY A 94 -12.76 2.54 -0.35
C GLY A 94 -11.70 3.58 -0.72
N THR A 95 -10.55 3.10 -1.17
CA THR A 95 -9.45 3.95 -1.64
C THR A 95 -9.00 3.48 -3.02
N LEU A 96 -9.06 4.36 -4.03
CA LEU A 96 -8.39 4.12 -5.30
C LEU A 96 -6.89 4.18 -5.06
N MET A 97 -6.18 3.07 -5.29
CA MET A 97 -4.75 2.94 -4.99
C MET A 97 -3.90 3.36 -6.19
N GLU A 98 -4.33 2.98 -7.39
CA GLU A 98 -3.67 3.28 -8.66
C GLU A 98 -4.70 3.50 -9.74
N ILE A 99 -4.37 4.35 -10.70
CA ILE A 99 -5.12 4.51 -11.94
C ILE A 99 -4.15 4.86 -13.06
N TYR A 100 -4.35 4.22 -14.21
CA TYR A 100 -3.53 4.39 -15.39
C TYR A 100 -4.33 4.98 -16.53
N LYS A 101 -3.65 5.57 -17.51
CA LYS A 101 -4.25 5.88 -18.80
C LYS A 101 -4.50 4.59 -19.56
N ASN A 102 -5.54 4.57 -20.38
CA ASN A 102 -5.74 3.45 -21.30
C ASN A 102 -4.64 3.41 -22.38
N LYS A 103 -4.52 2.28 -23.09
CA LYS A 103 -3.50 2.09 -24.13
C LYS A 103 -3.52 3.14 -25.25
N ALA A 104 -4.70 3.71 -25.54
CA ALA A 104 -4.86 4.76 -26.54
C ALA A 104 -4.49 6.16 -26.03
N ASN A 105 -4.11 6.31 -24.75
CA ASN A 105 -3.83 7.59 -24.08
C ASN A 105 -4.95 8.62 -24.24
N ASN A 106 -6.21 8.16 -24.22
CA ASN A 106 -7.39 9.00 -24.43
C ASN A 106 -8.46 8.80 -23.34
N GLY A 107 -8.08 8.31 -22.17
CA GLY A 107 -8.94 8.18 -21.00
C GLY A 107 -8.29 7.33 -19.90
N ALA A 108 -9.07 7.01 -18.87
CA ALA A 108 -8.64 6.07 -17.83
C ALA A 108 -8.65 4.62 -18.33
N GLY A 109 -7.71 3.82 -17.86
CA GLY A 109 -7.50 2.41 -18.18
C GLY A 109 -7.52 1.57 -16.91
N ASP A 110 -6.45 0.80 -16.70
CA ASP A 110 -6.26 -0.07 -15.54
C ASP A 110 -6.34 0.72 -14.23
N PHE A 111 -6.84 0.08 -13.17
CA PHE A 111 -6.79 0.65 -11.83
C PHE A 111 -6.73 -0.45 -10.78
N ILE A 112 -6.34 -0.06 -9.56
CA ILE A 112 -6.41 -0.90 -8.37
C ILE A 112 -7.14 -0.13 -7.30
N VAL A 113 -8.16 -0.73 -6.69
CA VAL A 113 -8.96 -0.15 -5.62
C VAL A 113 -8.95 -1.06 -4.40
N LEU A 114 -8.82 -0.48 -3.22
CA LEU A 114 -9.01 -1.13 -1.93
C LEU A 114 -10.45 -0.89 -1.47
N ILE A 115 -11.22 -1.96 -1.29
CA ILE A 115 -12.60 -1.91 -0.80
C ILE A 115 -12.68 -2.84 0.42
N GLY A 116 -13.00 -2.26 1.59
CA GLY A 116 -12.79 -2.95 2.86
C GLY A 116 -11.30 -3.31 3.05
N GLU A 117 -11.00 -4.61 3.13
CA GLU A 117 -9.63 -5.14 3.25
C GLU A 117 -9.13 -5.82 1.97
N THR A 118 -9.89 -5.71 0.87
CA THR A 118 -9.63 -6.43 -0.37
C THR A 118 -9.19 -5.50 -1.48
N TYR A 119 -8.06 -5.83 -2.11
CA TYR A 119 -7.59 -5.14 -3.30
C TYR A 119 -8.20 -5.77 -4.56
N ILE A 120 -8.67 -4.92 -5.47
CA ILE A 120 -9.27 -5.35 -6.73
C ILE A 120 -8.57 -4.62 -7.86
N ARG A 121 -7.99 -5.39 -8.79
CA ARG A 121 -7.44 -4.88 -10.04
C ARG A 121 -8.49 -4.94 -11.13
N TYR A 122 -8.59 -3.89 -11.91
CA TYR A 122 -9.26 -3.89 -13.20
C TYR A 122 -8.23 -3.80 -14.32
N ASP A 123 -8.30 -4.74 -15.27
CA ASP A 123 -7.54 -4.73 -16.51
C ASP A 123 -8.44 -4.22 -17.64
N ASP A 124 -8.11 -3.07 -18.20
CA ASP A 124 -8.94 -2.42 -19.21
C ASP A 124 -8.87 -3.12 -20.57
N GLN A 125 -7.76 -3.77 -20.89
CA GLN A 125 -7.62 -4.48 -22.16
C GLN A 125 -8.43 -5.77 -22.17
N GLN A 126 -8.41 -6.49 -21.05
CA GLN A 126 -9.11 -7.76 -20.88
C GLN A 126 -10.55 -7.59 -20.37
N GLN A 127 -10.93 -6.38 -19.94
CA GLN A 127 -12.22 -6.08 -19.32
C GLN A 127 -12.51 -6.99 -18.11
N LYS A 128 -11.48 -7.26 -17.32
CA LYS A 128 -11.49 -8.27 -16.25
C LYS A 128 -11.17 -7.65 -14.89
N TYR A 129 -11.85 -8.16 -13.86
CA TYR A 129 -11.56 -7.86 -12.46
C TYR A 129 -10.81 -9.04 -11.82
N GLU A 130 -9.82 -8.74 -11.00
CA GLU A 130 -9.05 -9.70 -10.24
C GLU A 130 -9.00 -9.27 -8.78
N ILE A 131 -9.43 -10.15 -7.88
CA ILE A 131 -9.28 -9.97 -6.44
C ILE A 131 -7.85 -10.39 -6.08
N LEU A 132 -7.09 -9.46 -5.52
CA LEU A 132 -5.70 -9.68 -5.12
C LEU A 132 -5.64 -10.11 -3.66
N THR A 133 -4.79 -11.08 -3.35
CA THR A 133 -4.54 -11.54 -1.97
C THR A 133 -3.66 -10.58 -1.18
N SER A 134 -2.85 -9.78 -1.87
CA SER A 134 -2.08 -8.65 -1.33
C SER A 134 -1.81 -7.66 -2.47
N TYR A 135 -1.46 -6.44 -2.12
CA TYR A 135 -1.12 -5.40 -3.08
C TYR A 135 0.14 -4.67 -2.58
N ASP A 136 1.28 -5.17 -3.05
CA ASP A 136 2.60 -4.60 -2.81
C ASP A 136 3.16 -4.10 -4.14
N ASN A 137 3.02 -2.80 -4.40
CA ASN A 137 3.85 -2.15 -5.39
C ASN A 137 4.94 -1.34 -4.68
N LEU A 138 6.03 -1.05 -5.40
CA LEU A 138 7.14 -0.29 -4.85
C LEU A 138 6.70 1.04 -4.23
N PHE A 139 5.72 1.72 -4.83
CA PHE A 139 5.24 3.02 -4.35
C PHE A 139 4.53 2.91 -2.99
N VAL A 140 3.68 1.91 -2.76
CA VAL A 140 2.99 1.70 -1.48
C VAL A 140 4.00 1.47 -0.36
N LYS A 141 4.94 0.54 -0.57
CA LYS A 141 6.02 0.25 0.38
C LYS A 141 6.89 1.49 0.63
N ALA A 142 7.27 2.19 -0.43
CA ALA A 142 8.05 3.41 -0.31
C ALA A 142 7.27 4.51 0.42
N ASN A 143 5.96 4.64 0.20
CA ASN A 143 5.14 5.68 0.81
C ASN A 143 4.97 5.45 2.31
N GLU A 144 4.78 4.21 2.73
CA GLU A 144 4.71 3.86 4.15
C GLU A 144 6.01 4.25 4.88
N ILE A 145 7.16 3.86 4.34
CA ILE A 145 8.48 4.18 4.91
C ILE A 145 8.72 5.69 4.88
N HIS A 146 8.39 6.35 3.77
CA HIS A 146 8.52 7.78 3.60
C HIS A 146 7.72 8.56 4.66
N LEU A 147 6.43 8.23 4.83
CA LEU A 147 5.57 8.87 5.84
C LEU A 147 6.09 8.64 7.26
N ALA A 148 6.80 7.53 7.51
CA ALA A 148 7.48 7.28 8.78
C ALA A 148 8.71 8.18 8.97
N LEU A 149 9.51 8.37 7.93
CA LEU A 149 10.70 9.22 7.96
C LEU A 149 10.36 10.69 8.22
N ILE A 150 9.21 11.18 7.78
CA ILE A 150 8.81 12.59 7.91
C ILE A 150 7.94 12.88 9.15
N LYS A 151 7.93 12.00 10.15
CA LYS A 151 7.24 12.24 11.43
C LYS A 151 8.00 11.63 12.61
N GLY A 152 7.59 12.01 13.82
CA GLY A 152 8.06 11.39 15.06
C GLY A 152 9.59 11.38 15.23
N GLU A 153 10.09 10.31 15.84
CA GLU A 153 11.53 10.13 16.10
C GLU A 153 12.38 10.13 14.81
N PRO A 154 12.02 9.42 13.71
CA PRO A 154 12.80 9.47 12.48
C PRO A 154 13.03 10.89 11.95
N LEU A 155 11.99 11.73 11.97
CA LEU A 155 12.13 13.13 11.54
C LEU A 155 13.08 13.91 12.44
N SER A 156 13.01 13.71 13.76
CA SER A 156 13.92 14.34 14.72
C SER A 156 15.38 13.94 14.47
N ILE A 157 15.64 12.67 14.16
CA ILE A 157 16.99 12.18 13.80
C ILE A 157 17.48 12.84 12.51
N ILE A 158 16.62 12.89 11.47
CA ILE A 158 16.95 13.55 10.20
C ILE A 158 17.29 15.02 10.42
N GLN A 159 16.43 15.76 11.12
CA GLN A 159 16.62 17.20 11.39
C GLN A 159 17.91 17.46 12.16
N ALA A 160 18.15 16.71 13.25
CA ALA A 160 19.36 16.85 14.05
C ALA A 160 20.65 16.60 13.24
N PHE A 161 20.59 15.75 12.21
CA PHE A 161 21.72 15.49 11.32
C PHE A 161 21.90 16.58 10.27
N ILE A 162 20.85 16.88 9.49
CA ILE A 162 20.94 17.83 8.39
C ILE A 162 21.08 19.26 8.87
N ASP A 163 20.74 19.56 10.12
CA ASP A 163 20.89 20.91 10.65
C ASP A 163 22.34 21.33 10.90
N GLN A 164 23.26 20.37 10.93
CA GLN A 164 24.68 20.60 11.21
C GLN A 164 25.45 21.21 10.05
N LYS A 165 24.96 21.07 8.80
CA LYS A 165 25.67 21.49 7.58
C LYS A 165 24.69 22.04 6.54
N ASP A 166 25.18 22.87 5.61
CA ASP A 166 24.35 23.39 4.51
C ASP A 166 23.88 22.29 3.57
N LYS A 167 24.79 21.37 3.20
CA LYS A 167 24.51 20.18 2.38
C LYS A 167 24.84 18.93 3.18
N ALA A 168 23.85 18.06 3.32
CA ALA A 168 23.96 16.82 4.08
C ALA A 168 23.19 15.70 3.38
N PHE A 169 23.67 14.47 3.55
CA PHE A 169 22.94 13.30 3.10
C PHE A 169 23.14 12.13 4.05
N ILE A 170 22.12 11.29 4.13
CA ILE A 170 22.07 10.08 4.95
C ILE A 170 21.80 8.91 4.01
N ASN A 171 22.71 7.95 3.97
CA ASN A 171 22.47 6.67 3.32
C ASN A 171 21.99 5.66 4.34
N SER A 172 21.23 4.66 3.88
CA SER A 172 20.57 3.72 4.78
C SER A 172 21.49 2.94 5.71
N GLU A 173 22.71 2.63 5.25
CA GLU A 173 23.68 1.88 6.05
C GLU A 173 24.83 2.76 6.59
N GLY A 174 24.72 4.09 6.41
CA GLY A 174 25.71 5.05 6.91
C GLY A 174 25.71 5.13 8.43
N ALA A 175 26.90 5.23 9.02
CA ALA A 175 27.08 5.33 10.46
C ALA A 175 26.56 6.67 11.01
N ASN A 176 26.58 7.71 10.16
CA ASN A 176 26.25 9.08 10.53
C ASN A 176 24.79 9.36 10.92
N ALA A 177 23.84 8.51 10.51
CA ALA A 177 22.43 8.56 10.96
C ALA A 177 21.59 7.39 10.40
N GLY A 178 22.04 6.74 9.32
CA GLY A 178 21.31 5.67 8.63
C GLY A 178 20.95 4.51 9.55
N ASN A 179 21.93 4.02 10.31
CA ASN A 179 21.72 2.93 11.27
C ASN A 179 20.72 3.29 12.37
N SER A 180 20.79 4.51 12.90
CA SER A 180 19.85 5.02 13.91
C SER A 180 18.44 5.16 13.36
N LEU A 181 18.29 5.70 12.15
CA LEU A 181 17.00 5.79 11.46
C LEU A 181 16.39 4.42 11.21
N ARG A 182 17.20 3.46 10.76
CA ARG A 182 16.75 2.10 10.52
C ARG A 182 16.25 1.45 11.81
N LYS A 183 16.94 1.65 12.93
CA LYS A 183 16.50 1.18 14.24
C LYS A 183 15.15 1.79 14.62
N ALA A 184 15.00 3.12 14.51
CA ALA A 184 13.74 3.81 14.82
C ALA A 184 12.56 3.31 13.97
N LEU A 185 12.78 3.08 12.66
CA LEU A 185 11.77 2.52 11.76
C LEU A 185 11.37 1.09 12.13
N ASN A 186 12.33 0.24 12.51
CA ASN A 186 12.08 -1.14 12.93
C ASN A 186 11.33 -1.19 14.27
N ASP A 187 11.73 -0.38 15.25
CA ASP A 187 11.09 -0.33 16.58
C ASP A 187 9.63 0.16 16.50
N ALA A 188 9.33 1.01 15.51
CA ALA A 188 7.97 1.48 15.24
C ALA A 188 7.10 0.47 14.46
N GLY A 189 7.67 -0.65 13.98
CA GLY A 189 6.95 -1.66 13.20
C GLY A 189 6.56 -1.20 11.79
N ILE A 190 7.16 -0.12 11.28
CA ILE A 190 6.76 0.53 10.01
C ILE A 190 7.51 -0.05 8.79
N ALA A 191 8.41 -1.01 9.03
CA ALA A 191 8.96 -1.89 8.00
C ALA A 191 9.55 -3.14 8.64
N SER A 192 9.25 -4.32 8.10
CA SER A 192 9.92 -5.58 8.48
C SER A 192 11.29 -5.69 7.77
N GLY A 193 12.24 -4.85 8.19
CA GLY A 193 13.67 -5.16 8.03
C GLY A 193 14.46 -4.42 6.95
N TYR A 194 15.61 -5.02 6.64
CA TYR A 194 16.71 -4.46 5.83
C TYR A 194 16.49 -4.61 4.32
N ASP A 195 15.28 -4.91 3.87
CA ASP A 195 14.99 -5.32 2.49
C ASP A 195 14.86 -4.14 1.50
N TYR A 196 15.17 -2.92 1.94
CA TYR A 196 15.28 -1.72 1.10
C TYR A 196 16.48 -0.87 1.52
N SER A 197 16.90 0.00 0.61
CA SER A 197 17.89 1.05 0.87
C SER A 197 17.25 2.41 0.65
N PHE A 198 17.78 3.41 1.34
CA PHE A 198 17.30 4.78 1.26
C PHE A 198 18.46 5.76 1.18
N ARG A 199 18.20 6.91 0.55
CA ARG A 199 19.06 8.08 0.58
C ARG A 199 18.22 9.31 0.85
N ILE A 200 18.56 10.03 1.91
CA ILE A 200 17.95 11.31 2.28
C ILE A 200 18.97 12.38 1.96
N TYR A 201 18.57 13.44 1.26
CA TYR A 201 19.43 14.56 0.91
C TYR A 201 18.75 15.87 1.33
N ALA A 202 19.55 16.81 1.83
CA ALA A 202 19.13 18.16 2.16
C ALA A 202 20.22 19.16 1.74
N SER A 203 19.82 20.21 1.04
CA SER A 203 20.60 21.40 0.77
C SER A 203 19.78 22.63 1.14
N LYS A 204 20.20 23.34 2.19
CA LYS A 204 19.48 24.51 2.71
C LYS A 204 19.59 25.68 1.75
N SER A 205 20.80 25.94 1.25
CA SER A 205 21.07 26.98 0.26
C SER A 205 20.32 26.78 -1.06
N ASP A 206 20.22 25.54 -1.55
CA ASP A 206 19.54 25.24 -2.82
C ASP A 206 18.03 24.96 -2.66
N ASN A 207 17.52 25.00 -1.42
CA ASN A 207 16.17 24.59 -1.05
C ASN A 207 15.78 23.22 -1.65
N ASN A 208 16.69 22.26 -1.57
CA ASN A 208 16.56 20.94 -2.21
C ASN A 208 16.56 19.85 -1.13
N TYR A 209 15.44 19.14 -1.04
CA TYR A 209 15.21 18.12 -0.04
C TYR A 209 14.61 16.90 -0.72
N THR A 210 15.25 15.74 -0.59
CA THR A 210 14.75 14.51 -1.22
C THR A 210 14.84 13.31 -0.28
N ILE A 211 13.86 12.42 -0.37
CA ILE A 211 13.88 11.09 0.24
C ILE A 211 13.72 10.09 -0.89
N THR A 212 14.71 9.21 -1.08
CA THR A 212 14.69 8.19 -2.14
C THR A 212 14.74 6.80 -1.52
N LEU A 213 13.86 5.91 -1.96
CA LEU A 213 13.66 4.55 -1.44
C LEU A 213 13.75 3.53 -2.57
N SER A 214 14.48 2.43 -2.37
CA SER A 214 14.67 1.39 -3.38
C SER A 214 13.74 0.19 -3.21
N GLU A 215 13.49 -0.54 -4.29
CA GLU A 215 12.63 -1.75 -4.28
C GLU A 215 13.18 -2.91 -3.48
N ARG A 216 14.50 -2.96 -3.39
CA ARG A 216 15.24 -3.93 -2.60
C ARG A 216 16.47 -3.30 -1.98
N LYS A 217 17.06 -3.95 -0.99
CA LYS A 217 18.39 -3.59 -0.48
C LYS A 217 19.42 -3.63 -1.61
N VAL A 218 20.24 -2.59 -1.71
CA VAL A 218 21.40 -2.59 -2.61
C VAL A 218 22.60 -3.29 -1.95
N THR A 219 23.44 -3.89 -2.78
CA THR A 219 24.57 -4.70 -2.33
C THR A 219 25.85 -4.33 -3.07
N LEU A 220 27.01 -4.71 -2.53
CA LEU A 220 28.30 -4.53 -3.21
C LEU A 220 28.38 -5.33 -4.52
N GLU A 221 27.58 -6.39 -4.67
CA GLU A 221 27.49 -7.17 -5.90
C GLU A 221 26.83 -6.38 -7.02
N ASP A 222 25.87 -5.50 -6.69
CA ASP A 222 25.22 -4.63 -7.67
C ASP A 222 26.23 -3.66 -8.30
N ILE A 223 27.21 -3.19 -7.53
CA ILE A 223 28.31 -2.37 -8.04
C ILE A 223 29.17 -3.17 -9.03
N LYS A 224 29.56 -4.39 -8.65
CA LYS A 224 30.42 -5.25 -9.48
C LYS A 224 29.75 -5.64 -10.81
N LYS A 225 28.44 -5.88 -10.79
CA LYS A 225 27.66 -6.29 -11.97
C LYS A 225 27.10 -5.13 -12.77
N GLY A 226 27.17 -3.90 -12.24
CA GLY A 226 26.50 -2.73 -12.84
C GLY A 226 24.98 -2.84 -12.80
N ASN A 227 24.43 -3.57 -11.84
CA ASN A 227 22.98 -3.70 -11.67
C ASN A 227 22.39 -2.36 -11.28
N LYS A 228 21.19 -2.09 -11.80
CA LYS A 228 20.37 -0.97 -11.37
C LYS A 228 19.22 -1.48 -10.49
N VAL A 229 18.72 -0.59 -9.65
CA VAL A 229 17.58 -0.86 -8.76
C VAL A 229 16.49 0.18 -9.01
N LYS A 230 15.23 -0.23 -9.05
CA LYS A 230 14.14 0.72 -9.14
C LYS A 230 14.00 1.49 -7.83
N VAL A 231 13.79 2.81 -7.92
CA VAL A 231 13.65 3.71 -6.78
C VAL A 231 12.43 4.62 -6.92
N ILE A 232 11.86 5.02 -5.79
CA ILE A 232 10.88 6.09 -5.67
C ILE A 232 11.53 7.26 -4.95
N GLN A 233 11.40 8.46 -5.49
CA GLN A 233 11.89 9.69 -4.89
C GLN A 233 10.71 10.61 -4.55
N TYR A 234 10.68 11.05 -3.30
CA TYR A 234 9.85 12.13 -2.80
C TYR A 234 10.68 13.40 -2.82
N ASP A 235 10.41 14.25 -3.80
CA ASP A 235 11.14 15.51 -4.04
C ASP A 235 10.38 16.68 -3.43
N TYR A 236 10.95 17.23 -2.36
CA TYR A 236 10.46 18.40 -1.64
C TYR A 236 11.15 19.69 -2.08
N SER A 237 11.94 19.67 -3.16
CA SER A 237 12.66 20.87 -3.62
C SER A 237 11.70 22.03 -3.86
N GLY A 238 12.06 23.21 -3.37
CA GLY A 238 11.18 24.39 -3.35
C GLY A 238 10.31 24.51 -2.11
N ASN A 239 10.14 23.44 -1.32
CA ASN A 239 9.56 23.49 0.01
C ASN A 239 10.66 23.76 1.05
N ASN A 240 10.37 24.57 2.05
CA ASN A 240 11.28 24.85 3.17
C ASN A 240 11.42 23.61 4.09
N GLY A 241 12.04 22.54 3.59
CA GLY A 241 12.19 21.25 4.27
C GLY A 241 11.10 20.21 3.92
N PHE A 242 10.99 19.17 4.76
CA PHE A 242 10.14 17.99 4.52
C PHE A 242 8.66 18.16 4.89
N SER A 243 8.18 19.38 5.15
CA SER A 243 6.81 19.64 5.60
C SER A 243 5.79 19.89 4.49
N GLY A 244 6.24 20.00 3.23
CA GLY A 244 5.38 20.26 2.07
C GLY A 244 4.77 19.00 1.44
N THR A 245 4.10 19.17 0.30
CA THR A 245 3.73 18.03 -0.55
C THR A 245 4.88 17.72 -1.51
N PRO A 246 5.44 16.51 -1.52
CA PRO A 246 6.52 16.16 -2.42
C PRO A 246 5.99 15.86 -3.83
N ARG A 247 6.77 16.21 -4.85
CA ARG A 247 6.61 15.62 -6.19
C ARG A 247 7.20 14.22 -6.17
N VAL A 248 6.42 13.21 -6.55
CA VAL A 248 6.87 11.81 -6.52
C VAL A 248 7.32 11.34 -7.90
N LYS A 249 8.50 10.74 -7.96
CA LYS A 249 9.14 10.29 -9.19
C LYS A 249 9.74 8.89 -9.06
N THR A 250 9.96 8.21 -10.16
CA THR A 250 10.64 6.91 -10.22
C THR A 250 11.74 6.87 -11.27
N ALA A 251 12.74 6.04 -11.02
CA ALA A 251 13.85 5.79 -11.93
C ALA A 251 14.55 4.46 -11.60
N ASN A 252 15.47 4.04 -12.48
CA ASN A 252 16.42 2.97 -12.19
C ASN A 252 17.76 3.58 -11.78
N ALA A 253 18.08 3.49 -10.49
CA ALA A 253 19.31 4.03 -9.91
C ALA A 253 20.47 3.05 -10.05
N SER A 254 21.66 3.57 -10.37
CA SER A 254 22.91 2.82 -10.25
C SER A 254 23.30 2.68 -8.77
N VAL A 255 24.19 1.74 -8.47
CA VAL A 255 24.73 1.56 -7.10
C VAL A 255 26.19 2.03 -7.05
N LYS A 256 26.57 2.69 -5.96
CA LYS A 256 27.95 3.12 -5.69
C LYS A 256 28.40 2.63 -4.32
N LEU A 257 29.70 2.75 -4.03
CA LEU A 257 30.20 2.62 -2.67
C LEU A 257 29.61 3.72 -1.79
N GLY A 258 29.28 3.33 -0.57
CA GLY A 258 28.80 4.20 0.47
C GLY A 258 29.82 5.27 0.83
N GLU A 259 29.30 6.44 1.15
CA GLU A 259 30.07 7.54 1.69
C GLU A 259 29.21 8.19 2.77
N ASP A 260 29.88 8.69 3.78
CA ASP A 260 29.26 9.32 4.93
C ASP A 260 29.55 10.82 4.83
N SER A 261 28.52 11.67 4.99
CA SER A 261 28.66 13.13 4.86
C SER A 261 29.46 13.75 6.03
N GLY A 262 30.75 13.44 6.07
CA GLY A 262 31.69 13.71 7.17
C GLY A 262 33.02 12.92 7.14
N GLY A 263 33.16 11.87 6.31
CA GLY A 263 34.32 10.94 6.25
C GLY A 263 34.35 9.97 7.44
N THR A 264 34.78 8.70 7.37
CA THR A 264 35.61 7.88 6.45
C THR A 264 34.84 7.13 5.33
N GLN A 265 35.60 6.50 4.42
CA GLN A 265 35.09 5.64 3.35
C GLN A 265 34.54 4.34 3.95
N ASP A 266 33.28 4.02 3.65
CA ASP A 266 32.61 2.88 4.27
C ASP A 266 32.32 1.75 3.26
N ASP A 267 32.51 0.52 3.74
CA ASP A 267 32.38 -0.73 2.96
C ASP A 267 30.92 -1.19 2.78
N TYR A 268 30.01 -0.28 2.40
CA TYR A 268 28.62 -0.62 2.08
C TYR A 268 28.20 -0.10 0.71
N ALA A 269 27.04 -0.58 0.23
CA ALA A 269 26.46 -0.15 -1.04
C ALA A 269 25.42 0.95 -0.83
N ALA A 270 25.46 1.99 -1.67
CA ALA A 270 24.56 3.12 -1.60
C ALA A 270 23.97 3.48 -2.97
N LEU A 271 22.85 4.19 -2.96
CA LEU A 271 22.20 4.67 -4.18
C LEU A 271 23.02 5.80 -4.82
N LYS A 272 23.36 5.60 -6.10
CA LYS A 272 23.90 6.65 -6.96
C LYS A 272 22.73 7.29 -7.69
N LEU A 273 22.37 8.50 -7.29
CA LEU A 273 21.21 9.24 -7.81
C LEU A 273 21.64 10.36 -8.76
N ASP A 274 22.88 10.82 -8.63
CA ASP A 274 23.41 12.00 -9.33
C ASP A 274 23.62 11.75 -10.84
N ASP A 275 23.54 10.49 -11.30
CA ASP A 275 23.65 10.09 -12.70
C ASP A 275 22.30 9.88 -13.41
N ILE A 276 21.19 10.01 -12.68
CA ILE A 276 19.84 9.82 -13.22
C ILE A 276 19.39 11.10 -13.92
N LYS A 277 19.16 11.03 -15.23
CA LYS A 277 18.67 12.15 -16.06
C LYS A 277 17.16 12.09 -16.31
N ASP A 278 16.61 10.89 -16.42
CA ASP A 278 15.23 10.65 -16.83
C ASP A 278 14.42 10.12 -15.65
N TRP A 279 13.84 11.04 -14.88
CA TRP A 279 12.88 10.72 -13.82
C TRP A 279 11.47 10.70 -14.38
N GLU A 280 10.76 9.59 -14.22
CA GLU A 280 9.34 9.50 -14.54
C GLU A 280 8.52 10.04 -13.36
N VAL A 281 7.59 10.96 -13.62
CA VAL A 281 6.73 11.51 -12.57
C VAL A 281 5.56 10.58 -12.32
N ILE A 282 5.37 10.19 -11.07
CA ILE A 282 4.25 9.34 -10.64
C ILE A 282 3.11 10.20 -10.08
N SER A 283 3.42 11.26 -9.33
CA SER A 283 2.41 12.12 -8.69
C SER A 283 2.96 13.54 -8.43
N GLN A 284 2.06 14.54 -8.39
CA GLN A 284 2.32 15.96 -8.10
C GLN A 284 1.24 16.52 -7.17
#